data_AF-A0A418T5G3-F1
#
_entry.id   AF-A0A418T5G3-F1
#
_cell.length_a   1.000
_cell.length_b   1.000
_cell.length_c   1.000
_cell.angle_alpha   90.00
_cell.angle_beta   90.00
_cell.angle_gamma   90.00
#
_symmetry.space_group_name_H-M   'P 1'
#
loop_
_entity.id
_entity.type
_entity.pdbx_description
1 polymer ?
#
loop_
_entity_poly.entity_id
_entity_poly.type
_entity_poly.pdbx_seq_one_letter_code
_entity_poly.pdbx_strand_id
1 'polypeptide(L)'
;MMNPNIRPNPAYRKKPRFRNLFLLLGVIALIAIFLNQYDFNSPGKLVVDPALAPPVSEGREVTVAGNTGGYTIVIDAGHGGKDPGANGASGAEEKDYTLALAKKVYALLQQDPKFDPYMTRDDDIFLELDERSAYSNELEADAFLSIHGNTYTDPGISGTETYYDSLISIPLANAIHSKLIDATGFPDRGVKQEQWRVLVGSERPSVLLEVGFMTNPQEEAKMLEDDWQDRVAQSIVDGLKQYFEGK
;
A
#
# COMPACT_ATOMS: atom_id res chain seq x y z
N MET A 1 -39.97 -7.80 -52.46
CA MET A 1 -41.28 -7.44 -51.86
C MET A 1 -41.02 -6.47 -50.72
N MET A 2 -41.32 -5.19 -50.95
CA MET A 2 -41.17 -4.08 -50.00
C MET A 2 -42.51 -3.85 -49.29
N ASN A 3 -42.48 -3.60 -47.98
CA ASN A 3 -43.66 -3.22 -47.19
C ASN A 3 -43.81 -1.68 -47.18
N PRO A 4 -44.87 -1.11 -47.77
CA PRO A 4 -45.16 0.32 -47.75
C PRO A 4 -46.15 0.62 -46.63
N ASN A 5 -45.80 1.42 -45.62
CA ASN A 5 -46.72 2.29 -44.86
C ASN A 5 -46.08 2.81 -43.56
N ILE A 6 -45.34 3.92 -43.62
CA ILE A 6 -45.30 4.89 -42.51
C ILE A 6 -45.25 6.30 -43.11
N ARG A 7 -46.31 7.08 -42.88
CA ARG A 7 -46.40 8.51 -43.26
C ARG A 7 -45.68 9.37 -42.20
N PRO A 8 -45.04 10.50 -42.58
CA PRO A 8 -44.46 11.44 -41.62
C PRO A 8 -45.54 12.36 -41.02
N ASN A 9 -45.51 12.57 -39.70
CA ASN A 9 -46.33 13.56 -38.99
C ASN A 9 -45.49 14.82 -38.69
N PRO A 10 -45.99 16.06 -38.92
CA PRO A 10 -45.18 17.26 -38.94
C PRO A 10 -45.07 17.96 -37.58
N ALA A 11 -43.95 18.67 -37.41
CA ALA A 11 -43.74 19.85 -36.57
C ALA A 11 -44.29 19.82 -35.12
N TYR A 12 -43.39 19.58 -34.16
CA TYR A 12 -43.49 20.17 -32.83
C TYR A 12 -42.31 21.12 -32.60
N ARG A 13 -42.60 22.42 -32.58
CA ARG A 13 -41.63 23.50 -32.32
C ARG A 13 -42.08 24.24 -31.04
N LYS A 14 -41.09 24.60 -30.21
CA LYS A 14 -41.10 25.46 -28.99
C LYS A 14 -41.24 24.71 -27.65
N LYS A 15 -40.52 25.03 -26.56
CA LYS A 15 -39.72 26.23 -26.17
C LYS A 15 -38.44 25.80 -25.40
N PRO A 16 -37.35 26.59 -25.39
CA PRO A 16 -36.22 26.36 -24.49
C PRO A 16 -36.66 26.53 -23.02
N ARG A 17 -36.35 25.53 -22.18
CA ARG A 17 -36.55 25.59 -20.74
C ARG A 17 -35.40 26.41 -20.12
N PHE A 18 -35.66 27.67 -19.78
CA PHE A 18 -34.78 28.51 -18.96
C PHE A 18 -34.81 28.05 -17.49
N ARG A 19 -34.37 26.82 -17.19
CA ARG A 19 -34.29 26.32 -15.79
C ARG A 19 -32.86 26.16 -15.25
N ASN A 20 -31.83 26.44 -16.03
CA ASN A 20 -30.45 26.19 -15.62
C ASN A 20 -29.59 27.44 -15.39
N LEU A 21 -30.12 28.66 -15.58
CA LEU A 21 -29.33 29.88 -15.37
C LEU A 21 -29.23 30.30 -13.89
N PHE A 22 -30.24 29.98 -13.07
CA PHE A 22 -30.22 30.30 -11.63
C PHE A 22 -29.37 29.32 -10.80
N LEU A 23 -29.23 28.06 -11.23
CA LEU A 23 -28.35 27.08 -10.57
C LEU A 23 -26.86 27.37 -10.85
N LEU A 24 -26.52 27.84 -12.04
CA LEU A 24 -25.12 28.14 -12.40
C LEU A 24 -24.61 29.41 -11.70
N LEU A 25 -25.45 30.45 -11.56
CA LEU A 25 -25.09 31.66 -10.82
C LEU A 25 -24.96 31.42 -9.31
N GLY A 26 -25.76 30.51 -8.73
CA GLY A 26 -25.64 30.11 -7.34
C GLY A 26 -24.33 29.38 -7.02
N VAL A 27 -23.88 28.48 -7.91
CA VAL A 27 -22.61 27.76 -7.75
C VAL A 27 -21.41 28.70 -7.92
N ILE A 28 -21.45 29.64 -8.87
CA ILE A 28 -20.38 30.63 -9.05
C ILE A 28 -20.30 31.59 -7.85
N ALA A 29 -21.43 32.02 -7.28
CA ALA A 29 -21.45 32.85 -6.08
C ALA A 29 -20.91 32.10 -4.84
N LEU A 30 -21.22 30.81 -4.69
CA LEU A 30 -20.69 29.98 -3.61
C LEU A 30 -19.18 29.77 -3.74
N ILE A 31 -18.67 29.52 -4.96
CA ILE A 31 -17.22 29.40 -5.22
C ILE A 31 -16.50 30.73 -4.97
N ALA A 32 -17.09 31.86 -5.38
CA ALA A 32 -16.50 33.18 -5.13
C ALA A 32 -16.46 33.54 -3.62
N ILE A 33 -17.49 33.16 -2.85
CA ILE A 33 -17.49 33.31 -1.38
C ILE A 33 -16.44 32.39 -0.74
N PHE A 34 -16.28 31.16 -1.23
CA PHE A 34 -15.30 30.20 -0.71
C PHE A 34 -13.85 30.63 -1.03
N LEU A 35 -13.61 31.19 -2.23
CA LEU A 35 -12.29 31.66 -2.65
C LEU A 35 -11.89 33.01 -2.02
N ASN A 36 -12.85 33.87 -1.67
CA ASN A 36 -12.56 35.14 -1.00
C ASN A 36 -12.26 34.99 0.51
N GLN A 37 -12.37 33.77 1.06
CA GLN A 37 -11.95 33.43 2.43
C GLN A 37 -10.52 32.85 2.48
N TYR A 38 -9.90 32.56 1.33
CA TYR A 38 -8.54 32.04 1.24
C TYR A 38 -7.59 33.14 0.78
N ASP A 39 -6.71 33.58 1.68
CA ASP A 39 -5.56 34.41 1.31
C ASP A 39 -4.50 33.54 0.63
N PHE A 40 -4.48 33.55 -0.71
CA PHE A 40 -3.55 32.76 -1.53
C PHE A 40 -2.09 33.23 -1.48
N ASN A 41 -1.78 34.30 -0.73
CA ASN A 41 -0.42 34.84 -0.60
C ASN A 41 0.25 34.59 0.77
N SER A 42 -0.33 33.77 1.63
CA SER A 42 0.27 33.38 2.92
C SER A 42 0.48 31.85 2.98
N PRO A 43 1.72 31.33 3.09
CA PRO A 43 1.92 29.89 3.26
C PRO A 43 1.31 29.45 4.60
N GLY A 44 0.37 28.52 4.52
CA GLY A 44 -0.46 28.06 5.63
C GLY A 44 0.37 27.50 6.78
N LYS A 45 0.41 28.25 7.89
CA LYS A 45 0.82 27.74 9.19
C LYS A 45 -0.45 27.25 9.89
N LEU A 46 -0.65 25.94 9.93
CA LEU A 46 -1.67 25.34 10.78
C LEU A 46 -1.29 25.62 12.24
N VAL A 47 -2.07 26.50 12.90
CA VAL A 47 -1.99 26.67 14.36
C VAL A 47 -2.87 25.58 14.97
N VAL A 48 -2.25 24.49 15.40
CA VAL A 48 -2.92 23.46 16.19
C VAL A 48 -3.01 23.97 17.63
N ASP A 49 -4.22 23.96 18.21
CA ASP A 49 -4.46 24.34 19.60
C ASP A 49 -3.76 23.34 20.54
N PRO A 50 -2.79 23.76 21.37
CA PRO A 50 -2.03 22.86 22.25
C PRO A 50 -2.88 22.19 23.34
N ALA A 51 -4.12 22.64 23.55
CA ALA A 51 -4.98 22.18 24.65
C ALA A 51 -5.73 20.86 24.39
N LEU A 52 -5.59 20.26 23.20
CA LEU A 52 -6.33 19.04 22.81
C LEU A 52 -5.43 17.84 22.46
N ALA A 53 -4.11 17.96 22.61
CA ALA A 53 -3.22 16.82 22.44
C ALA A 53 -3.27 15.90 23.69
N PRO A 54 -3.40 14.57 23.53
CA PRO A 54 -3.17 13.63 24.64
C PRO A 54 -1.74 13.79 25.17
N PRO A 55 -1.48 13.47 26.45
CA PRO A 55 -0.15 13.68 27.04
C PRO A 55 0.90 12.84 26.31
N VAL A 56 1.75 13.52 25.54
CA VAL A 56 2.92 12.94 24.89
C VAL A 56 3.89 12.53 25.99
N SER A 57 4.25 11.24 26.04
CA SER A 57 5.29 10.74 26.93
C SER A 57 6.62 11.43 26.58
N GLU A 58 7.17 12.17 27.54
CA GLU A 58 8.47 12.82 27.41
C GLU A 58 9.58 11.79 27.17
N GLY A 59 10.41 12.05 26.17
CA GLY A 59 11.82 11.63 26.19
C GLY A 59 12.18 10.37 25.42
N ARG A 60 12.07 10.40 24.09
CA ARG A 60 13.12 9.80 23.25
C ARG A 60 13.52 10.83 22.20
N GLU A 61 14.71 11.40 22.37
CA GLU A 61 15.34 12.26 21.38
C GLU A 61 15.59 11.39 20.15
N VAL A 62 14.66 11.41 19.19
CA VAL A 62 14.87 10.81 17.88
C VAL A 62 15.88 11.72 17.19
N THR A 63 17.13 11.30 17.20
CA THR A 63 18.15 11.89 16.34
C THR A 63 17.65 11.75 14.91
N VAL A 64 17.15 12.85 14.34
CA VAL A 64 16.89 12.96 12.91
C VAL A 64 18.25 12.90 12.24
N ALA A 65 18.69 11.67 11.92
CA ALA A 65 19.79 11.47 10.99
C ALA A 65 19.39 12.19 9.70
N GLY A 66 20.22 13.15 9.28
CA GLY A 66 19.93 13.99 8.13
C GLY A 66 19.58 13.14 6.91
N ASN A 67 18.50 13.52 6.22
CA ASN A 67 18.08 12.99 4.93
C ASN A 67 19.30 12.75 4.03
N THR A 68 19.60 11.47 3.78
CA THR A 68 20.74 11.01 2.98
C THR A 68 20.50 11.12 1.47
N GLY A 69 19.31 11.56 1.06
CA GLY A 69 18.91 11.64 -0.36
C GLY A 69 18.52 10.30 -0.98
N GLY A 70 18.34 9.25 -0.18
CA GLY A 70 17.84 7.94 -0.60
C GLY A 70 16.31 7.91 -0.72
N TYR A 71 15.79 6.89 -1.40
CA TYR A 71 14.36 6.61 -1.49
C TYR A 71 13.85 6.07 -0.16
N THR A 72 12.82 6.70 0.40
CA THR A 72 12.19 6.29 1.66
C THR A 72 11.34 5.05 1.44
N ILE A 73 11.68 3.94 2.09
CA ILE A 73 10.96 2.66 1.95
C ILE A 73 10.35 2.27 3.28
N VAL A 74 9.03 2.15 3.35
CA VAL A 74 8.35 1.64 4.54
C VAL A 74 8.04 0.16 4.37
N ILE A 75 8.56 -0.64 5.30
CA ILE A 75 8.36 -2.09 5.36
C ILE A 75 7.37 -2.37 6.49
N ASP A 76 6.23 -2.91 6.13
CA ASP A 76 5.22 -3.38 7.06
C ASP A 76 5.34 -4.88 7.29
N ALA A 77 5.69 -5.27 8.51
CA ALA A 77 5.59 -6.66 8.94
C ALA A 77 4.14 -6.92 9.35
N GLY A 78 3.40 -7.70 8.55
CA GLY A 78 2.00 -8.02 8.80
C GLY A 78 1.75 -8.57 10.20
N HIS A 79 0.57 -8.33 10.76
CA HIS A 79 0.14 -8.83 12.09
C HIS A 79 0.99 -8.30 13.26
N GLY A 80 1.05 -9.02 14.38
CA GLY A 80 1.85 -8.71 15.57
C GLY A 80 1.03 -8.62 16.86
N GLY A 81 1.69 -8.86 18.00
CA GLY A 81 1.12 -8.87 19.33
C GLY A 81 -0.07 -9.83 19.45
N LYS A 82 -1.26 -9.25 19.68
CA LYS A 82 -2.53 -9.98 19.85
C LYS A 82 -3.05 -10.63 18.56
N ASP A 83 -2.52 -10.23 17.40
CA ASP A 83 -2.88 -10.78 16.11
C ASP A 83 -1.75 -11.71 15.63
N PRO A 84 -1.93 -13.04 15.68
CA PRO A 84 -0.92 -13.99 15.23
C PRO A 84 -0.85 -14.11 13.70
N GLY A 85 -1.86 -13.62 12.98
CA GLY A 85 -2.08 -13.94 11.58
C GLY A 85 -2.48 -15.39 11.36
N ALA A 86 -2.13 -15.95 10.21
CA ALA A 86 -2.35 -17.35 9.89
C ALA A 86 -1.57 -18.28 10.82
N ASN A 87 -2.21 -19.37 11.24
CA ASN A 87 -1.51 -20.50 11.85
C ASN A 87 -0.99 -21.40 10.71
N GLY A 88 0.32 -21.58 10.66
CA GLY A 88 0.97 -22.47 9.72
C GLY A 88 0.65 -23.94 9.99
N ALA A 89 0.91 -24.81 9.01
CA ALA A 89 0.65 -26.25 9.13
C ALA A 89 1.40 -26.93 10.29
N SER A 90 2.54 -26.38 10.71
CA SER A 90 3.31 -26.80 11.88
C SER A 90 2.85 -26.16 13.21
N GLY A 91 1.98 -25.15 13.14
CA GLY A 91 1.61 -24.29 14.27
C GLY A 91 2.46 -23.03 14.41
N ALA A 92 3.37 -22.75 13.47
CA ALA A 92 4.09 -21.48 13.42
C ALA A 92 3.11 -20.32 13.18
N GLU A 93 3.33 -19.18 13.84
CA GLU A 93 2.49 -18.00 13.67
C GLU A 93 3.05 -17.11 12.54
N GLU A 94 2.17 -16.63 11.67
CA GLU A 94 2.55 -15.77 10.54
C GLU A 94 3.30 -14.51 11.00
N LYS A 95 2.90 -13.91 12.12
CA LYS A 95 3.53 -12.69 12.66
C LYS A 95 5.04 -12.82 12.91
N ASP A 96 5.51 -14.03 13.25
CA ASP A 96 6.92 -14.30 13.51
C ASP A 96 7.69 -14.39 12.19
N TYR A 97 7.11 -15.09 11.21
CA TYR A 97 7.64 -15.17 9.85
C TYR A 97 7.72 -13.78 9.19
N THR A 98 6.65 -12.99 9.25
CA THR A 98 6.62 -11.65 8.62
C THR A 98 7.62 -10.71 9.27
N LEU A 99 7.78 -10.77 10.60
CA LEU A 99 8.79 -9.97 11.31
C LEU A 99 10.21 -10.37 10.92
N ALA A 100 10.49 -11.68 10.87
CA ALA A 100 11.81 -12.20 10.50
C ALA A 100 12.19 -11.77 9.08
N LEU A 101 11.28 -11.95 8.11
CA LEU A 101 11.51 -11.57 6.72
C LEU A 101 11.64 -10.05 6.55
N ALA A 102 10.78 -9.26 7.20
CA ALA A 102 10.85 -7.80 7.16
C ALA A 102 12.18 -7.25 7.70
N LYS A 103 12.70 -7.83 8.79
CA LYS A 103 14.02 -7.45 9.34
C LYS A 103 15.16 -7.75 8.38
N LYS A 104 15.10 -8.85 7.65
CA LYS A 104 16.10 -9.18 6.61
C LYS A 104 16.04 -8.18 5.45
N VAL A 105 14.84 -7.83 4.97
CA VAL A 105 14.66 -6.78 3.94
C VAL A 105 15.22 -5.44 4.43
N TYR A 106 14.87 -5.04 5.66
CA TYR A 106 15.37 -3.81 6.28
C TYR A 106 16.90 -3.77 6.33
N ALA A 107 17.52 -4.84 6.85
CA ALA A 107 18.98 -4.93 6.97
C ALA A 107 19.70 -4.91 5.62
N LEU A 108 19.09 -5.45 4.57
CA LEU A 108 19.64 -5.38 3.21
C LEU A 108 19.51 -3.99 2.59
N LEU A 109 18.39 -3.28 2.82
CA LEU A 109 18.22 -1.91 2.34
C LEU A 109 19.18 -0.93 3.03
N GLN A 110 19.45 -1.11 4.33
CA GLN A 110 20.42 -0.28 5.06
C GLN A 110 21.85 -0.34 4.49
N GLN A 111 22.19 -1.40 3.76
CA GLN A 111 23.52 -1.55 3.15
C GLN A 111 23.67 -0.75 1.85
N ASP A 112 22.57 -0.25 1.29
CA ASP A 112 22.57 0.47 0.02
C ASP A 112 22.17 1.94 0.26
N PRO A 113 23.09 2.91 0.07
CA PRO A 113 22.82 4.32 0.36
C PRO A 113 21.74 4.93 -0.54
N LYS A 114 21.25 4.20 -1.57
CA LYS A 114 20.10 4.60 -2.38
C LYS A 114 18.79 4.52 -1.60
N PHE A 115 18.73 3.83 -0.46
CA PHE A 115 17.49 3.62 0.29
C PHE A 115 17.59 4.15 1.73
N ASP A 116 16.46 4.63 2.23
CA ASP A 116 16.24 4.99 3.63
C ASP A 116 15.07 4.15 4.17
N PRO A 117 15.33 2.94 4.71
CA PRO A 117 14.28 2.02 5.12
C PRO A 117 13.73 2.35 6.51
N TYR A 118 12.43 2.15 6.69
CA TYR A 118 11.68 2.22 7.95
C TYR A 118 10.84 0.96 8.11
N MET A 119 10.54 0.58 9.35
CA MET A 119 9.60 -0.53 9.64
C MET A 119 8.37 0.00 10.38
N THR A 120 7.19 -0.55 10.11
CA THR A 120 6.00 -0.27 10.92
C THR A 120 6.17 -0.83 12.34
N ARG A 121 6.74 -2.04 12.45
CA ARG A 121 7.15 -2.67 13.72
C ARG A 121 8.48 -3.41 13.57
N ASP A 122 9.30 -3.35 14.61
CA ASP A 122 10.57 -4.10 14.75
C ASP A 122 10.55 -5.10 15.92
N ASP A 123 9.41 -5.24 16.60
CA ASP A 123 9.16 -6.20 17.67
C ASP A 123 7.73 -6.81 17.54
N ASP A 124 7.38 -7.73 18.44
CA ASP A 124 6.06 -8.36 18.50
C ASP A 124 5.00 -7.44 19.12
N ILE A 125 4.69 -6.34 18.42
CA ILE A 125 3.64 -5.39 18.79
C ILE A 125 2.51 -5.41 17.77
N PHE A 126 1.29 -5.16 18.24
CA PHE A 126 0.13 -5.02 17.40
C PHE A 126 -0.02 -3.57 16.92
N LEU A 127 -0.29 -3.39 15.62
CA LEU A 127 -0.68 -2.12 14.99
C LEU A 127 -2.00 -2.29 14.27
N GLU A 128 -2.88 -1.29 14.37
CA GLU A 128 -4.11 -1.24 13.61
C GLU A 128 -3.82 -1.07 12.11
N LEU A 129 -4.70 -1.60 11.26
CA LEU A 129 -4.46 -1.63 9.80
C LEU A 129 -4.31 -0.23 9.19
N ASP A 130 -5.06 0.75 9.69
CA ASP A 130 -5.02 2.14 9.22
C ASP A 130 -3.72 2.86 9.62
N GLU A 131 -3.13 2.47 10.75
CA GLU A 131 -1.88 3.08 11.23
C GLU A 131 -0.69 2.74 10.32
N ARG A 132 -0.73 1.56 9.71
CA ARG A 132 0.37 1.04 8.87
C ARG A 132 0.56 1.86 7.59
N SER A 133 -0.51 2.13 6.85
CA SER A 133 -0.44 2.99 5.65
C SER A 133 -0.35 4.47 5.99
N ALA A 134 -0.96 4.91 7.09
CA ALA A 134 -0.80 6.28 7.58
C ALA A 134 0.67 6.62 7.86
N TYR A 135 1.41 5.70 8.49
CA TYR A 135 2.85 5.88 8.76
C TYR A 135 3.65 6.11 7.46
N SER A 136 3.33 5.37 6.39
CA SER A 136 3.92 5.58 5.06
C SER A 136 3.60 6.95 4.47
N ASN A 137 2.34 7.40 4.62
CA ASN A 137 1.93 8.72 4.15
C ASN A 137 2.66 9.85 4.91
N GLU A 138 2.77 9.73 6.24
CA GLU A 138 3.45 10.70 7.11
C GLU A 138 4.94 10.85 6.79
N LEU A 139 5.62 9.75 6.50
CA LEU A 139 7.02 9.74 6.08
C LEU A 139 7.25 10.17 4.63
N GLU A 140 6.17 10.45 3.91
CA GLU A 140 6.20 10.72 2.48
C GLU A 140 6.87 9.63 1.65
N ALA A 141 6.71 8.35 2.04
CA ALA A 141 7.49 7.25 1.50
C ALA A 141 7.40 7.12 -0.03
N ASP A 142 8.50 6.73 -0.65
CA ASP A 142 8.55 6.45 -2.09
C ASP A 142 7.95 5.07 -2.43
N ALA A 143 7.97 4.15 -1.46
CA ALA A 143 7.29 2.86 -1.55
C ALA A 143 6.87 2.32 -0.17
N PHE A 144 5.73 1.64 -0.13
CA PHE A 144 5.21 0.89 1.01
C PHE A 144 5.09 -0.60 0.67
N LEU A 145 5.67 -1.47 1.50
CA LEU A 145 5.70 -2.91 1.30
C LEU A 145 5.10 -3.62 2.52
N SER A 146 3.93 -4.23 2.40
CA SER A 146 3.37 -5.09 3.46
C SER A 146 3.70 -6.55 3.18
N ILE A 147 4.34 -7.23 4.13
CA ILE A 147 4.84 -8.61 3.99
C ILE A 147 3.95 -9.57 4.78
N HIS A 148 3.46 -10.60 4.11
CA HIS A 148 2.52 -11.59 4.62
C HIS A 148 2.86 -13.03 4.19
N GLY A 149 2.26 -13.98 4.89
CA GLY A 149 2.21 -15.40 4.53
C GLY A 149 0.76 -15.85 4.42
N ASN A 150 0.36 -16.25 3.22
CA ASN A 150 -1.03 -16.44 2.85
C ASN A 150 -1.68 -17.61 3.59
N THR A 151 -3.00 -17.68 3.52
CA THR A 151 -3.79 -18.74 4.14
C THR A 151 -4.92 -19.19 3.24
N TYR A 152 -5.20 -20.49 3.27
CA TYR A 152 -6.36 -21.06 2.60
C TYR A 152 -6.89 -22.29 3.34
N THR A 153 -8.18 -22.58 3.18
CA THR A 153 -8.82 -23.72 3.86
C THR A 153 -8.36 -25.07 3.33
N ASP A 154 -8.02 -25.14 2.04
CA ASP A 154 -7.39 -26.31 1.43
C ASP A 154 -5.85 -26.18 1.53
N PRO A 155 -5.17 -27.06 2.30
CA PRO A 155 -3.72 -27.02 2.49
C PRO A 155 -2.93 -27.39 1.22
N GLY A 156 -3.61 -27.85 0.16
CA GLY A 156 -2.99 -28.08 -1.16
C GLY A 156 -2.77 -26.80 -1.97
N ILE A 157 -3.42 -25.69 -1.60
CA ILE A 157 -3.20 -24.40 -2.25
C ILE A 157 -1.82 -23.86 -1.87
N SER A 158 -1.11 -23.39 -2.90
CA SER A 158 0.28 -22.95 -2.86
C SER A 158 0.48 -21.83 -3.88
N GLY A 159 1.52 -21.04 -3.70
CA GLY A 159 2.00 -20.03 -4.64
C GLY A 159 2.19 -18.64 -4.05
N THR A 160 2.78 -17.78 -4.86
CA THR A 160 3.12 -16.40 -4.51
C THR A 160 2.13 -15.44 -5.16
N GLU A 161 1.60 -14.50 -4.40
CA GLU A 161 0.69 -13.43 -4.88
C GLU A 161 1.26 -12.05 -4.51
N THR A 162 0.94 -11.05 -5.33
CA THR A 162 1.25 -9.66 -5.00
C THR A 162 0.05 -8.80 -5.27
N TYR A 163 -0.35 -8.03 -4.27
CA TYR A 163 -1.55 -7.22 -4.30
C TYR A 163 -1.22 -5.73 -4.34
N TYR A 164 -2.07 -4.97 -5.01
CA TYR A 164 -2.08 -3.52 -5.01
C TYR A 164 -3.52 -3.00 -4.96
N ASP A 165 -3.73 -1.78 -4.45
CA ASP A 165 -5.04 -1.10 -4.54
C ASP A 165 -5.04 -0.04 -5.65
N SER A 166 -4.06 0.88 -5.63
CA SER A 166 -3.97 2.01 -6.55
C SER A 166 -3.15 1.70 -7.81
N LEU A 167 -3.54 2.29 -8.95
CA LEU A 167 -2.85 2.08 -10.23
C LEU A 167 -1.39 2.57 -10.23
N ILE A 168 -1.05 3.52 -9.35
CA ILE A 168 0.34 4.00 -9.20
C ILE A 168 1.29 2.90 -8.70
N SER A 169 0.74 1.87 -8.05
CA SER A 169 1.49 0.75 -7.49
C SER A 169 1.78 -0.35 -8.51
N ILE A 170 1.14 -0.36 -9.67
CA ILE A 170 1.29 -1.43 -10.68
C ILE A 170 2.77 -1.66 -11.07
N PRO A 171 3.59 -0.62 -11.35
CA PRO A 171 4.98 -0.87 -11.71
C PRO A 171 5.81 -1.41 -10.54
N LEU A 172 5.51 -1.00 -9.29
CA LEU A 172 6.15 -1.52 -8.08
C LEU A 172 5.80 -3.00 -7.87
N ALA A 173 4.51 -3.32 -7.97
CA ALA A 173 4.00 -4.68 -7.84
C ALA A 173 4.64 -5.64 -8.84
N ASN A 174 4.68 -5.27 -10.12
CA ASN A 174 5.30 -6.12 -11.15
C ASN A 174 6.80 -6.28 -10.96
N ALA A 175 7.52 -5.22 -10.58
CA ALA A 175 8.96 -5.28 -10.36
C ALA A 175 9.31 -6.27 -9.25
N ILE A 176 8.65 -6.16 -8.09
CA ILE A 176 8.88 -7.06 -6.94
C ILE A 176 8.40 -8.48 -7.25
N HIS A 177 7.18 -8.63 -7.77
CA HIS A 177 6.60 -9.95 -8.04
C HIS A 177 7.48 -10.78 -8.98
N SER A 178 8.02 -10.17 -10.04
CA SER A 178 8.90 -10.88 -10.97
C SER A 178 10.14 -11.50 -10.29
N LYS A 179 10.69 -10.85 -9.26
CA LYS A 179 11.84 -11.36 -8.49
C LYS A 179 11.42 -12.41 -7.47
N LEU A 180 10.25 -12.22 -6.85
CA LEU A 180 9.71 -13.18 -5.88
C LEU A 180 9.45 -14.54 -6.53
N ILE A 181 8.90 -14.60 -7.75
CA ILE A 181 8.64 -15.88 -8.42
C ILE A 181 9.93 -16.68 -8.60
N ASP A 182 11.01 -16.03 -9.08
CA ASP A 182 12.31 -16.68 -9.25
C ASP A 182 12.92 -17.14 -7.92
N ALA A 183 12.78 -16.34 -6.86
CA ALA A 183 13.41 -16.60 -5.56
C ALA A 183 12.67 -17.62 -4.70
N THR A 184 11.34 -17.62 -4.75
CA THR A 184 10.49 -18.54 -3.99
C THR A 184 10.49 -19.94 -4.63
N GLY A 185 10.46 -19.99 -5.97
CA GLY A 185 10.25 -21.23 -6.72
C GLY A 185 8.84 -21.80 -6.56
N PHE A 186 7.92 -21.02 -6.00
CA PHE A 186 6.52 -21.38 -5.79
C PHE A 186 5.68 -21.10 -7.05
N PRO A 187 4.48 -21.69 -7.18
CA PRO A 187 3.57 -21.37 -8.27
C PRO A 187 3.30 -19.85 -8.37
N ASP A 188 3.42 -19.32 -9.59
CA ASP A 188 3.03 -17.94 -9.89
C ASP A 188 1.50 -17.82 -9.89
N ARG A 189 0.97 -17.02 -8.96
CA ARG A 189 -0.46 -16.72 -8.85
C ARG A 189 -0.79 -15.28 -9.25
N GLY A 190 0.22 -14.52 -9.68
CA GLY A 190 0.11 -13.24 -10.33
C GLY A 190 -0.01 -12.02 -9.42
N VAL A 191 0.05 -10.87 -10.08
CA VAL A 191 -0.21 -9.55 -9.51
C VAL A 191 -1.69 -9.23 -9.63
N LYS A 192 -2.33 -8.82 -8.53
CA LYS A 192 -3.79 -8.64 -8.44
C LYS A 192 -4.16 -7.29 -7.83
N GLN A 193 -5.24 -6.70 -8.32
CA GLN A 193 -5.82 -5.52 -7.68
C GLN A 193 -6.82 -5.96 -6.61
N GLU A 194 -6.60 -5.55 -5.36
CA GLU A 194 -7.52 -5.81 -4.24
C GLU A 194 -7.51 -4.65 -3.26
N GLN A 195 -8.64 -4.48 -2.55
CA GLN A 195 -8.83 -3.40 -1.58
C GLN A 195 -8.46 -3.84 -0.16
N TRP A 196 -7.31 -4.50 0.00
CA TRP A 196 -6.81 -4.87 1.32
C TRP A 196 -6.67 -3.62 2.19
N ARG A 197 -7.19 -3.68 3.42
CA ARG A 197 -7.32 -2.48 4.25
C ARG A 197 -5.98 -1.79 4.51
N VAL A 198 -4.89 -2.54 4.62
CA VAL A 198 -3.53 -2.00 4.77
C VAL A 198 -3.02 -1.24 3.53
N LEU A 199 -3.59 -1.50 2.34
CA LEU A 199 -3.27 -0.78 1.11
C LEU A 199 -4.21 0.40 0.87
N VAL A 200 -5.47 0.26 1.30
CA VAL A 200 -6.47 1.32 1.20
C VAL A 200 -6.02 2.54 2.00
N GLY A 201 -6.09 3.71 1.36
CA GLY A 201 -5.69 4.99 1.98
C GLY A 201 -4.19 5.29 1.87
N SER A 202 -3.38 4.40 1.31
CA SER A 202 -2.00 4.75 0.93
C SER A 202 -2.03 5.76 -0.22
N GLU A 203 -1.45 6.93 0.01
CA GLU A 203 -1.22 7.96 -1.02
C GLU A 203 0.07 7.69 -1.81
N ARG A 204 0.86 6.71 -1.34
CA ARG A 204 2.15 6.27 -1.90
C ARG A 204 2.02 4.96 -2.67
N PRO A 205 2.93 4.66 -3.62
CA PRO A 205 3.02 3.33 -4.23
C PRO A 205 3.13 2.25 -3.15
N SER A 206 2.17 1.34 -3.13
CA SER A 206 1.96 0.38 -2.04
C SER A 206 1.63 -1.01 -2.58
N VAL A 207 2.23 -2.03 -1.98
CA VAL A 207 1.97 -3.44 -2.32
C VAL A 207 1.87 -4.30 -1.06
N LEU A 208 1.09 -5.37 -1.15
CA LEU A 208 1.06 -6.45 -0.17
C LEU A 208 1.62 -7.72 -0.85
N LEU A 209 2.58 -8.35 -0.20
CA LEU A 209 3.31 -9.51 -0.68
C LEU A 209 2.84 -10.74 0.09
N GLU A 210 2.09 -11.61 -0.57
CA GLU A 210 1.78 -12.94 -0.08
C GLU A 210 2.83 -13.90 -0.61
N VAL A 211 3.88 -14.10 0.18
CA VAL A 211 5.12 -14.72 -0.29
C VAL A 211 4.99 -16.23 -0.54
N GLY A 212 4.04 -16.87 0.14
CA GLY A 212 3.70 -18.29 0.07
C GLY A 212 2.59 -18.59 1.07
N PHE A 213 2.02 -19.80 1.06
CA PHE A 213 0.92 -20.18 1.95
C PHE A 213 1.42 -20.83 3.24
N MET A 214 1.20 -20.18 4.39
CA MET A 214 1.46 -20.74 5.72
C MET A 214 0.71 -22.06 5.95
N THR A 215 -0.49 -22.19 5.37
CA THR A 215 -1.32 -23.40 5.46
C THR A 215 -0.83 -24.55 4.59
N ASN A 216 0.08 -24.30 3.65
CA ASN A 216 0.68 -25.33 2.81
C ASN A 216 1.93 -25.92 3.50
N PRO A 217 1.96 -27.21 3.88
CA PRO A 217 3.08 -27.76 4.65
C PRO A 217 4.43 -27.72 3.92
N GLN A 218 4.43 -27.76 2.58
CA GLN A 218 5.68 -27.73 1.81
C GLN A 218 6.22 -26.30 1.69
N GLU A 219 5.35 -25.31 1.47
CA GLU A 219 5.74 -23.91 1.41
C GLU A 219 6.10 -23.38 2.80
N GLU A 220 5.32 -23.67 3.84
CA GLU A 220 5.63 -23.28 5.22
C GLU A 220 7.02 -23.79 5.63
N ALA A 221 7.32 -25.08 5.40
CA ALA A 221 8.63 -25.64 5.72
C ALA A 221 9.78 -24.87 5.05
N LYS A 222 9.56 -24.37 3.83
CA LYS A 222 10.52 -23.52 3.10
C LYS A 222 10.55 -22.09 3.65
N MET A 223 9.40 -21.50 3.92
CA MET A 223 9.27 -20.14 4.47
C MET A 223 9.93 -20.01 5.84
N LEU A 224 10.03 -21.09 6.61
CA LEU A 224 10.71 -21.12 7.91
C LEU A 224 12.24 -21.38 7.82
N GLU A 225 12.79 -21.69 6.63
CA GLU A 225 14.24 -21.85 6.43
C GLU A 225 14.94 -20.48 6.34
N ASP A 226 15.97 -20.24 7.16
CA ASP A 226 16.67 -18.96 7.24
C ASP A 226 17.33 -18.54 5.90
N ASP A 227 18.06 -19.46 5.26
CA ASP A 227 18.68 -19.25 3.94
C ASP A 227 17.62 -19.00 2.84
N TRP A 228 16.42 -19.54 3.00
CA TRP A 228 15.31 -19.29 2.08
C TRP A 228 14.77 -17.87 2.26
N GLN A 229 14.59 -17.43 3.50
CA GLN A 229 14.17 -16.06 3.81
C GLN A 229 15.21 -15.04 3.34
N ASP A 230 16.52 -15.30 3.49
CA ASP A 230 17.57 -14.41 3.00
C ASP A 230 17.50 -14.21 1.49
N ARG A 231 17.28 -15.29 0.74
CA ARG A 231 17.11 -15.22 -0.72
C ARG A 231 15.86 -14.44 -1.11
N VAL A 232 14.74 -14.65 -0.41
CA VAL A 232 13.51 -13.91 -0.67
C VAL A 232 13.66 -12.43 -0.32
N ALA A 233 14.28 -12.11 0.82
CA ALA A 233 14.56 -10.73 1.21
C ALA A 233 15.41 -10.02 0.15
N GLN A 234 16.46 -10.69 -0.35
CA GLN A 234 17.28 -10.16 -1.45
C GLN A 234 16.44 -9.92 -2.71
N SER A 235 15.52 -10.82 -3.05
CA SER A 235 14.66 -10.66 -4.22
C SER A 235 13.70 -9.46 -4.12
N ILE A 236 13.20 -9.15 -2.91
CA ILE A 236 12.38 -7.95 -2.65
C ILE A 236 13.22 -6.69 -2.88
N VAL A 237 14.44 -6.66 -2.35
CA VAL A 237 15.38 -5.55 -2.55
C VAL A 237 15.77 -5.38 -4.02
N ASP A 238 15.99 -6.47 -4.75
CA ASP A 238 16.28 -6.43 -6.19
C ASP A 238 15.07 -5.90 -6.99
N GLY A 239 13.85 -6.26 -6.58
CA GLY A 239 12.61 -5.74 -7.14
C GLY A 239 12.45 -4.23 -6.91
N LEU A 240 12.76 -3.75 -5.70
CA LEU A 240 12.81 -2.33 -5.40
C LEU A 240 13.87 -1.61 -6.25
N LYS A 241 15.08 -2.17 -6.36
CA LYS A 241 16.15 -1.62 -7.20
C LYS A 241 15.72 -1.47 -8.66
N GLN A 242 15.05 -2.49 -9.20
CA GLN A 242 14.47 -2.44 -10.54
C GLN A 242 13.38 -1.38 -10.67
N TYR A 243 12.50 -1.24 -9.67
CA TYR A 243 11.45 -0.20 -9.69
C TYR A 243 12.01 1.23 -9.69
N PHE A 244 13.08 1.46 -8.94
CA PHE A 244 13.76 2.76 -8.84
C PHE A 244 14.90 2.94 -9.85
N GLU A 245 15.09 2.02 -10.79
CA GLU A 245 16.10 2.18 -11.83
C GLU A 245 15.67 3.27 -12.82
N GLY A 246 16.53 4.28 -13.01
CA GLY A 246 16.26 5.39 -13.93
C GLY A 246 15.23 6.42 -13.46
N LYS A 247 14.82 6.36 -12.19
CA LYS A 247 14.03 7.42 -11.52
C LYS A 247 14.94 8.41 -10.81
#